data_AF-A0A7J3GVD1-F1
#
_entry.id   AF-A0A7J3GVD1-F1
#
_cell.length_a   1.000
_cell.length_b   1.000
_cell.length_c   1.000
_cell.angle_alpha   90.00
_cell.angle_beta   90.00
_cell.angle_gamma   90.00
#
_symmetry.space_group_name_H-M   'P 1'
#
loop_
_entity.id
_entity.type
_entity.pdbx_description
1 polymer ?
#
loop_
_entity_poly.entity_id
_entity_poly.type
_entity_poly.pdbx_seq_one_letter_code
_entity_poly.pdbx_strand_id
1 'polypeptide(L)'
;MGRLATQRERLELMRQGIIRGAIIPKLEADGFMVSSWKRPVSLEDMELREDGWVPYYTQYTTWETYKREEPLHLFFNTFYGDVYERAYRHCFVEYLLPIKSSRIPMALVGTFSRLNLKDGGHIWKHRIMVDISDPDVAITEIEKVYDELLLALIEAGLVKVVEDKERKGGR
;
A
#
# COMPACT_ATOMS: atom_id res chain seq x y z
N MET A 1 -26.39 12.43 17.87
CA MET A 1 -25.82 13.51 17.02
C MET A 1 -24.54 13.00 16.40
N GLY A 2 -24.44 12.93 15.08
CA GLY A 2 -23.21 12.52 14.39
C GLY A 2 -22.18 13.65 14.44
N ARG A 3 -20.93 13.34 14.82
CA ARG A 3 -19.82 14.27 14.71
C ARG A 3 -19.59 14.60 13.23
N LEU A 4 -19.39 15.88 12.91
CA LEU A 4 -18.98 16.28 11.56
C LEU A 4 -17.56 15.77 11.28
N ALA A 5 -17.36 15.15 10.12
CA ALA A 5 -16.05 14.69 9.68
C ALA A 5 -15.07 15.87 9.63
N THR A 6 -13.88 15.65 10.21
CA THR A 6 -12.75 16.58 10.16
C THR A 6 -12.28 16.80 8.73
N GLN A 7 -11.53 17.87 8.48
CA GLN A 7 -10.97 18.14 7.13
C GLN A 7 -10.14 16.95 6.63
N ARG A 8 -9.35 16.31 7.50
CA ARG A 8 -8.58 15.13 7.18
C ARG A 8 -9.45 13.95 6.76
N GLU A 9 -10.49 13.63 7.53
CA GLU A 9 -11.44 12.57 7.21
C GLU A 9 -12.15 12.84 5.88
N ARG A 10 -12.51 14.10 5.60
CA ARG A 10 -13.11 14.49 4.32
C ARG A 10 -12.16 14.25 3.15
N LEU A 11 -10.89 14.64 3.27
CA LEU A 11 -9.88 14.42 2.22
C LEU A 11 -9.65 12.92 1.98
N GLU A 12 -9.60 12.11 3.05
CA GLU A 12 -9.50 10.66 2.93
C GLU A 12 -10.71 10.05 2.23
N LEU A 13 -11.93 10.47 2.60
CA LEU A 13 -13.16 10.02 1.94
C LEU A 13 -13.20 10.38 0.45
N MET A 14 -12.71 11.56 0.07
CA MET A 14 -12.61 11.96 -1.33
C MET A 14 -11.63 11.05 -2.09
N ARG A 15 -10.45 10.76 -1.52
CA ARG A 15 -9.49 9.82 -2.11
C ARG A 15 -10.11 8.43 -2.26
N GLN A 16 -10.74 7.92 -1.21
CA GLN A 16 -11.44 6.63 -1.23
C GLN A 16 -12.53 6.59 -2.31
N GLY A 17 -13.30 7.67 -2.48
CA GLY A 17 -14.31 7.78 -3.52
C GLY A 17 -13.73 7.69 -4.94
N ILE A 18 -12.63 8.38 -5.21
CA ILE A 18 -11.92 8.31 -6.50
C ILE A 18 -11.35 6.90 -6.71
N ILE A 19 -10.64 6.38 -5.71
CA ILE A 19 -9.95 5.09 -5.81
C ILE A 19 -10.95 3.95 -6.02
N ARG A 20 -12.03 3.88 -5.23
CA ARG A 20 -13.05 2.83 -5.34
C ARG A 20 -13.99 3.03 -6.53
N GLY A 21 -14.24 4.27 -6.94
CA GLY A 21 -15.17 4.58 -8.02
C GLY A 21 -14.56 4.53 -9.41
N ALA A 22 -13.25 4.78 -9.55
CA ALA A 22 -12.61 4.96 -10.85
C ALA A 22 -11.30 4.18 -11.06
N ILE A 23 -10.49 3.98 -10.01
CA ILE A 23 -9.17 3.32 -10.16
C ILE A 23 -9.30 1.81 -9.99
N ILE A 24 -9.84 1.34 -8.86
CA ILE A 24 -9.98 -0.09 -8.56
C ILE A 24 -10.74 -0.85 -9.65
N PRO A 25 -11.91 -0.39 -10.15
CA PRO A 25 -12.64 -1.15 -11.15
C PRO A 25 -11.85 -1.38 -12.45
N LYS A 26 -10.98 -0.44 -12.81
CA LYS A 26 -10.11 -0.57 -13.98
C LYS A 26 -8.93 -1.51 -13.72
N LEU A 27 -8.26 -1.35 -12.57
CA LEU A 27 -7.23 -2.31 -12.15
C LEU A 27 -7.77 -3.74 -12.06
N GLU A 28 -9.01 -3.93 -11.58
CA GLU A 28 -9.68 -5.22 -11.56
C GLU A 28 -9.91 -5.78 -12.98
N ALA A 29 -10.26 -4.92 -13.94
CA ALA A 29 -10.35 -5.30 -15.35
C ALA A 29 -8.98 -5.73 -15.92
N ASP A 30 -7.89 -5.15 -15.42
CA ASP A 30 -6.50 -5.48 -15.78
C ASP A 30 -5.91 -6.64 -14.94
N GLY A 31 -6.75 -7.32 -14.15
CA GLY A 31 -6.40 -8.56 -13.43
C GLY A 31 -5.92 -8.37 -12.00
N PHE A 32 -5.93 -7.16 -11.45
CA PHE A 32 -5.66 -6.95 -10.02
C PHE A 32 -6.85 -7.40 -9.17
N MET A 33 -6.67 -8.44 -8.38
CA MET A 33 -7.72 -8.99 -7.52
C MET A 33 -7.50 -8.60 -6.07
N VAL A 34 -8.60 -8.46 -5.32
CA VAL A 34 -8.54 -8.30 -3.86
C VAL A 34 -7.78 -9.49 -3.25
N SER A 35 -6.77 -9.19 -2.44
CA SER A 35 -5.99 -10.18 -1.73
C SER A 35 -6.60 -10.53 -0.38
N SER A 36 -6.40 -11.79 0.05
CA SER A 36 -6.74 -12.25 1.39
C SER A 36 -5.82 -11.65 2.46
N TRP A 37 -4.61 -11.24 2.08
CA TRP A 37 -3.68 -10.56 2.96
C TRP A 37 -4.04 -9.08 3.08
N LYS A 38 -4.15 -8.57 4.30
CA LYS A 38 -4.41 -7.16 4.59
C LYS A 38 -3.13 -6.50 5.07
N ARG A 39 -2.93 -5.23 4.69
CA ARG A 39 -1.75 -4.50 5.15
C ARG A 39 -1.79 -4.35 6.67
N PRO A 40 -0.74 -4.73 7.41
CA PRO A 40 -0.67 -4.52 8.85
C PRO A 40 -0.42 -3.04 9.19
N VAL A 41 -0.84 -2.63 10.38
CA VAL A 41 -0.50 -1.31 10.93
C VAL A 41 1.01 -1.23 11.16
N SER A 42 1.62 -0.21 10.59
CA SER A 42 3.02 0.11 10.74
C SER A 42 3.24 1.27 11.70
N LEU A 43 4.46 1.42 12.17
CA LEU A 43 4.87 2.59 12.95
C LEU A 43 4.77 3.89 12.14
N GLU A 44 4.84 3.84 10.80
CA GLU A 44 4.64 5.01 9.95
C GLU A 44 3.19 5.51 9.93
N ASP A 45 2.24 4.66 10.33
CA ASP A 45 0.83 5.02 10.40
C ASP A 45 0.45 5.58 11.78
N MET A 46 1.45 5.87 12.61
CA MET A 46 1.30 6.39 13.97
C MET A 46 2.22 7.60 14.20
N GLU A 47 1.78 8.49 15.09
CA GLU A 47 2.54 9.62 15.60
C GLU A 47 2.86 9.37 17.07
N LEU A 48 4.12 9.54 17.47
CA LEU A 48 4.46 9.53 18.89
C LEU A 48 4.15 10.92 19.47
N ARG A 49 3.18 10.98 20.39
CA ARG A 49 2.83 12.17 21.17
C ARG A 49 3.14 11.95 22.64
N GLU A 50 2.93 12.97 23.47
CA GLU A 50 3.16 12.91 24.93
C GLU A 50 2.39 11.76 25.60
N ASP A 51 1.15 11.53 25.16
CA ASP A 51 0.28 10.45 25.66
C ASP A 51 0.51 9.08 24.99
N GLY A 52 1.57 8.97 24.16
CA GLY A 52 1.94 7.75 23.45
C GLY A 52 1.62 7.78 21.95
N TRP A 53 1.54 6.59 21.36
CA TRP A 53 1.35 6.42 19.92
C TRP A 53 -0.11 6.67 19.52
N VAL A 54 -0.32 7.67 18.67
CA VAL A 54 -1.63 8.07 18.15
C VAL A 54 -1.75 7.71 16.67
N PRO A 55 -2.85 7.07 16.22
CA PRO A 55 -3.05 6.75 14.80
C PRO A 55 -3.10 7.99 13.90
N TYR A 56 -2.43 7.92 12.75
CA TYR A 56 -2.64 8.83 11.63
C TYR A 56 -3.87 8.44 10.80
N TYR A 57 -4.13 7.15 10.64
CA TYR A 57 -5.30 6.66 9.90
C TYR A 57 -6.61 7.00 10.61
N THR A 58 -7.71 7.03 9.85
CA THR A 58 -9.04 7.34 10.39
C THR A 58 -9.92 6.08 10.41
N GLN A 59 -11.14 6.22 10.92
CA GLN A 59 -12.15 5.17 10.85
C GLN A 59 -12.54 4.76 9.41
N TYR A 60 -12.19 5.59 8.42
CA TYR A 60 -12.48 5.35 7.00
C TYR A 60 -11.35 4.63 6.27
N THR A 61 -10.20 4.43 6.93
CA THR A 61 -9.06 3.77 6.32
C THR A 61 -9.34 2.30 6.06
N THR A 62 -9.11 1.87 4.82
CA THR A 62 -9.27 0.48 4.39
C THR A 62 -7.90 -0.17 4.32
N TRP A 63 -7.74 -1.36 4.92
CA TRP A 63 -6.49 -2.13 4.93
C TRP A 63 -6.40 -3.17 3.80
N GLU A 64 -7.30 -3.05 2.83
CA GLU A 64 -7.39 -3.93 1.67
C GLU A 64 -6.16 -3.80 0.77
N THR A 65 -5.65 -4.95 0.31
CA THR A 65 -4.60 -4.99 -0.69
C THR A 65 -5.09 -5.72 -1.93
N TYR A 66 -4.49 -5.39 -3.06
CA TYR A 66 -4.77 -5.99 -4.36
C TYR A 66 -3.50 -6.63 -4.90
N LYS A 67 -3.62 -7.62 -5.77
CA LYS A 67 -2.45 -8.19 -6.46
C LYS A 67 -2.87 -8.72 -7.82
N ARG A 68 -1.97 -8.61 -8.79
CA ARG A 68 -2.11 -9.26 -10.11
C ARG A 68 -1.28 -10.54 -10.15
N GLU A 69 -0.03 -10.46 -9.69
CA GLU A 69 0.89 -11.59 -9.59
C GLU A 69 1.64 -11.60 -8.27
N GLU A 70 1.96 -12.80 -7.78
CA GLU A 70 2.83 -12.97 -6.61
C GLU A 70 4.26 -12.51 -6.90
N PRO A 71 5.00 -11.98 -5.91
CA PRO A 71 4.65 -11.83 -4.49
C PRO A 71 4.20 -10.41 -4.11
N LEU A 72 3.82 -9.58 -5.08
CA LEU A 72 3.71 -8.13 -4.89
C LEU A 72 2.27 -7.71 -4.61
N HIS A 73 2.07 -7.00 -3.51
CA HIS A 73 0.75 -6.51 -3.10
C HIS A 73 0.65 -5.00 -3.24
N LEU A 74 -0.41 -4.51 -3.86
CA LEU A 74 -0.75 -3.11 -4.00
C LEU A 74 -1.61 -2.65 -2.83
N PHE A 75 -1.28 -1.52 -2.22
CA PHE A 75 -2.04 -0.87 -1.17
C PHE A 75 -2.20 0.62 -1.44
N PHE A 76 -3.42 1.13 -1.29
CA PHE A 76 -3.71 2.56 -1.39
C PHE A 76 -3.73 3.21 -0.02
N ASN A 77 -2.72 4.01 0.29
CA ASN A 77 -2.65 4.76 1.54
C ASN A 77 -3.40 6.10 1.41
N THR A 78 -4.67 6.10 1.84
CA THR A 78 -5.58 7.23 1.69
C THR A 78 -5.52 8.28 2.80
N PHE A 79 -4.86 7.99 3.91
CA PHE A 79 -4.83 8.86 5.10
C PHE A 79 -3.62 9.81 5.14
N TYR A 80 -3.08 10.17 3.97
CA TYR A 80 -1.97 11.10 3.79
C TYR A 80 -2.11 12.35 4.70
N GLY A 81 -1.00 12.70 5.35
CA GLY A 81 -0.95 13.64 6.48
C GLY A 81 -1.11 15.11 6.13
N ASP A 82 -0.97 15.51 4.86
CA ASP A 82 -1.16 16.92 4.50
C ASP A 82 -2.65 17.26 4.33
N VAL A 83 -3.02 18.42 4.87
CA VAL A 83 -4.40 18.95 4.91
C VAL A 83 -4.63 20.15 4.00
N TYR A 84 -3.79 20.35 2.98
CA TYR A 84 -3.98 21.42 1.99
C TYR A 84 -5.15 21.11 1.03
N GLU A 85 -5.78 22.16 0.48
CA GLU A 85 -7.03 22.08 -0.31
C GLU A 85 -6.97 21.13 -1.53
N ARG A 86 -5.77 20.85 -2.05
CA ARG A 86 -5.55 19.93 -3.20
C ARG A 86 -4.96 18.59 -2.81
N ALA A 87 -4.76 18.32 -1.53
CA ALA A 87 -4.11 17.09 -1.08
C ALA A 87 -4.92 15.83 -1.42
N TYR A 88 -6.24 15.94 -1.63
CA TYR A 88 -7.09 14.81 -2.05
C TYR A 88 -6.72 14.27 -3.45
N ARG A 89 -6.03 15.07 -4.26
CA ARG A 89 -5.60 14.66 -5.61
C ARG A 89 -4.47 13.66 -5.59
N HIS A 90 -3.73 13.55 -4.48
CA HIS A 90 -2.61 12.63 -4.39
C HIS A 90 -2.91 11.50 -3.41
N CYS A 91 -2.45 10.31 -3.76
CA CYS A 91 -2.49 9.13 -2.91
C CYS A 91 -1.11 8.48 -2.92
N PHE A 92 -0.64 8.00 -1.76
CA PHE A 92 0.50 7.12 -1.74
C PHE A 92 0.04 5.71 -2.12
N VAL A 93 0.71 5.15 -3.12
CA VAL A 93 0.54 3.76 -3.52
C VAL A 93 1.74 3.00 -3.01
N GLU A 94 1.49 1.95 -2.22
CA GLU A 94 2.52 1.08 -1.67
C GLU A 94 2.48 -0.29 -2.35
N TYR A 95 3.66 -0.76 -2.73
CA TYR A 95 3.91 -2.10 -3.26
C TYR A 95 4.61 -2.91 -2.17
N LEU A 96 3.97 -3.93 -1.66
CA LEU A 96 4.31 -4.62 -0.43
C LEU A 96 4.73 -6.06 -0.72
N LEU A 97 5.78 -6.50 -0.06
CA LEU A 97 6.15 -7.91 0.00
C LEU A 97 5.68 -8.47 1.35
N PRO A 98 4.69 -9.39 1.38
CA PRO A 98 4.07 -9.88 2.62
C PRO A 98 4.96 -10.88 3.39
N ILE A 99 6.28 -10.74 3.33
CA ILE A 99 7.28 -11.63 3.95
C ILE A 99 7.95 -10.98 5.17
N LYS A 100 7.38 -11.23 6.34
CA LYS A 100 7.85 -10.68 7.63
C LYS A 100 9.31 -11.04 7.93
N SER A 101 10.09 -10.01 8.31
CA SER A 101 11.46 -10.08 8.83
C SER A 101 12.44 -10.89 7.96
N SER A 102 12.18 -10.94 6.65
CA SER A 102 13.04 -11.61 5.68
C SER A 102 14.17 -10.69 5.25
N ARG A 103 15.37 -11.24 5.00
CA ARG A 103 16.40 -10.49 4.26
C ARG A 103 15.98 -10.44 2.80
N ILE A 104 15.98 -9.25 2.20
CA ILE A 104 15.91 -9.12 0.73
C ILE A 104 17.31 -9.25 0.12
N PRO A 105 17.42 -9.72 -1.12
CA PRO A 105 18.64 -9.64 -1.90
C PRO A 105 19.18 -8.21 -1.95
N MET A 106 20.51 -8.07 -1.91
CA MET A 106 21.18 -6.77 -1.94
C MET A 106 20.82 -5.93 -3.17
N ALA A 107 20.51 -6.58 -4.30
CA ALA A 107 20.12 -5.89 -5.54
C ALA A 107 18.80 -5.10 -5.42
N LEU A 108 17.97 -5.43 -4.43
CA LEU A 108 16.69 -4.76 -4.18
C LEU A 108 16.77 -3.71 -3.07
N VAL A 109 17.94 -3.58 -2.41
CA VAL A 109 18.15 -2.55 -1.39
C VAL A 109 18.19 -1.19 -2.07
N GLY A 110 17.42 -0.24 -1.53
CA GLY A 110 17.24 1.09 -2.12
C GLY A 110 15.98 1.18 -2.98
N THR A 111 15.59 0.09 -3.64
CA THR A 111 14.28 -0.03 -4.30
C THR A 111 13.20 -0.29 -3.26
N PHE A 112 13.41 -1.28 -2.38
CA PHE A 112 12.53 -1.57 -1.27
C PHE A 112 13.08 -0.99 0.04
N SER A 113 12.21 -0.33 0.80
CA SER A 113 12.47 0.12 2.16
C SER A 113 11.73 -0.76 3.17
N ARG A 114 12.17 -0.70 4.43
CA ARG A 114 11.48 -1.40 5.52
C ARG A 114 10.20 -0.67 5.88
N LEU A 115 9.12 -1.42 6.07
CA LEU A 115 7.91 -0.98 6.75
C LEU A 115 7.87 -1.67 8.12
N ASN A 116 8.23 -0.92 9.18
CA ASN A 116 8.31 -1.45 10.53
C ASN A 116 6.91 -1.62 11.12
N LEU A 117 6.61 -2.83 11.62
CA LEU A 117 5.29 -3.17 12.13
C LEU A 117 5.16 -2.74 13.60
N LYS A 118 3.93 -2.36 14.00
CA LYS A 118 3.64 -1.99 15.39
C LYS A 118 3.94 -3.13 16.37
N ASP A 119 3.60 -4.36 15.99
CA ASP A 119 3.80 -5.55 16.82
C ASP A 119 5.19 -6.19 16.67
N GLY A 120 6.15 -5.44 16.13
CA GLY A 120 7.53 -5.87 15.93
C GLY A 120 7.79 -6.61 14.62
N GLY A 121 9.04 -6.52 14.18
CA GLY A 121 9.48 -6.95 12.86
C GLY A 121 9.20 -5.91 11.77
N HIS A 122 9.45 -6.29 10.52
CA HIS A 122 9.20 -5.43 9.36
C HIS A 122 8.75 -6.26 8.17
N ILE A 123 8.09 -5.61 7.22
CA ILE A 123 7.97 -6.10 5.84
C ILE A 123 8.73 -5.15 4.91
N TRP A 124 8.72 -5.46 3.62
CA TRP A 124 9.38 -4.64 2.60
C TRP A 124 8.33 -3.94 1.76
N LYS A 125 8.58 -2.66 1.46
CA LYS A 125 7.71 -1.85 0.63
C LYS A 125 8.48 -1.02 -0.38
N HIS A 126 7.82 -0.71 -1.49
CA HIS A 126 8.12 0.44 -2.33
C HIS A 126 6.93 1.40 -2.24
N ARG A 127 7.14 2.71 -2.29
CA ARG A 127 6.06 3.70 -2.20
C ARG A 127 6.29 4.80 -3.24
N ILE A 128 5.25 5.12 -3.99
CA ILE A 128 5.20 6.26 -4.90
C ILE A 128 4.01 7.16 -4.54
N MET A 129 4.09 8.44 -4.88
CA MET A 129 2.96 9.35 -4.82
C MET A 129 2.33 9.45 -6.21
N VAL A 130 1.05 9.14 -6.33
CA VAL A 130 0.31 9.17 -7.59
C VAL A 130 -0.72 10.31 -7.56
N ASP A 131 -0.80 11.11 -8.63
CA ASP A 131 -1.95 12.00 -8.84
C ASP A 131 -3.15 11.17 -9.32
N ILE A 132 -4.14 11.02 -8.46
CA ILE A 132 -5.36 10.25 -8.72
C ILE A 132 -6.48 11.10 -9.36
N SER A 133 -6.23 12.37 -9.68
CA SER A 133 -7.25 13.22 -10.33
C SER A 133 -7.55 12.82 -11.78
N ASP A 134 -6.61 12.15 -12.45
CA ASP A 134 -6.82 11.49 -13.73
C ASP A 134 -6.63 9.97 -13.54
N PRO A 135 -7.72 9.19 -13.49
CA PRO A 135 -7.64 7.75 -13.26
C PRO A 135 -6.80 7.00 -14.30
N ASP A 136 -6.85 7.39 -15.58
CA ASP A 136 -6.15 6.67 -16.65
C ASP A 136 -4.63 6.85 -16.55
N VAL A 137 -4.20 8.07 -16.25
CA VAL A 137 -2.79 8.37 -15.98
C VAL A 137 -2.33 7.67 -14.71
N ALA A 138 -3.14 7.71 -13.65
CA ALA A 138 -2.83 7.06 -12.37
C ALA A 138 -2.64 5.54 -12.54
N ILE A 139 -3.52 4.88 -13.28
CA ILE A 139 -3.44 3.43 -13.53
C ILE A 139 -2.18 3.10 -14.31
N THR A 140 -1.91 3.83 -15.39
CA THR A 140 -0.70 3.61 -16.22
C THR A 140 0.57 3.70 -15.38
N GLU A 141 0.66 4.69 -14.48
CA GLU A 141 1.79 4.82 -13.56
C GLU A 141 1.85 3.66 -12.55
N ILE A 142 0.72 3.27 -11.97
CA ILE A 142 0.62 2.19 -11.00
C ILE A 142 1.09 0.87 -11.59
N GLU A 143 0.60 0.53 -12.79
CA GLU A 143 0.93 -0.71 -13.49
C GLU A 143 2.39 -0.75 -13.93
N LYS A 144 2.88 0.35 -14.53
CA LYS A 144 4.28 0.46 -14.93
C LYS A 144 5.22 0.16 -13.76
N VAL A 145 4.99 0.80 -12.61
CA VAL A 145 5.83 0.57 -11.42
C VAL A 145 5.62 -0.85 -10.87
N TYR A 146 4.41 -1.40 -10.95
CA TYR A 146 4.17 -2.79 -10.56
C TYR A 146 5.03 -3.77 -11.37
N ASP A 147 5.04 -3.61 -12.70
CA ASP A 147 5.77 -4.50 -13.61
C ASP A 147 7.29 -4.36 -13.46
N GLU A 148 7.80 -3.13 -13.30
CA GLU A 148 9.21 -2.87 -13.02
C GLU A 148 9.67 -3.55 -11.72
N LEU A 149 8.86 -3.44 -10.67
CA LEU A 149 9.17 -4.07 -9.37
C LEU A 149 9.07 -5.59 -9.45
N LEU A 150 8.07 -6.12 -10.15
CA LEU A 150 7.89 -7.55 -10.33
C LEU A 150 9.08 -8.16 -11.10
N LEU A 151 9.52 -7.51 -12.17
CA LEU A 151 10.70 -7.93 -12.92
C LEU A 151 11.95 -7.96 -12.03
N ALA A 152 12.18 -6.91 -11.23
CA ALA A 152 13.31 -6.87 -10.30
C ALA A 152 13.25 -8.03 -9.27
N LEU A 153 12.05 -8.39 -8.80
CA LEU A 153 11.85 -9.51 -7.88
C LEU A 153 12.12 -10.87 -8.55
N ILE A 154 11.74 -11.02 -9.82
CA ILE A 154 12.01 -12.21 -10.63
C ILE A 154 13.52 -12.38 -10.83
N GLU A 155 14.20 -11.32 -11.25
CA GLU A 155 15.66 -11.31 -11.47
C GLU A 155 16.43 -11.61 -10.19
N ALA A 156 15.94 -11.11 -9.05
CA ALA A 156 16.52 -11.39 -7.74
C ALA A 156 16.16 -12.80 -7.18
N GLY A 157 15.35 -13.58 -7.91
CA GLY A 157 14.94 -14.94 -7.52
C GLY A 157 13.97 -15.01 -6.34
N LEU A 158 13.34 -13.90 -5.97
CA LEU A 158 12.50 -13.78 -4.78
C LEU A 158 11.10 -14.40 -4.96
N VAL A 159 10.57 -14.41 -6.18
CA VAL A 159 9.24 -14.98 -6.49
C VAL A 159 9.16 -16.44 -6.04
N LYS A 160 10.15 -17.26 -6.45
CA LYS A 160 10.23 -18.68 -6.07
C LYS A 160 10.33 -18.90 -4.55
N VAL A 161 11.04 -18.01 -3.85
CA VAL A 161 11.22 -18.09 -2.39
C VAL A 161 9.90 -17.81 -1.66
N VAL A 162 9.08 -16.89 -2.18
CA VAL A 162 7.77 -16.59 -1.60
C VAL A 162 6.79 -17.72 -1.87
N GLU A 163 6.70 -18.20 -3.12
CA GLU A 163 5.86 -19.35 -3.48
C GLU A 163 6.15 -20.59 -2.62
N ASP A 164 7.44 -20.90 -2.38
CA ASP A 164 7.86 -22.04 -1.56
C ASP A 164 7.54 -21.87 -0.07
N LYS A 165 7.54 -20.63 0.44
CA LYS A 165 7.20 -20.35 1.84
C LYS A 165 5.71 -20.41 2.09
N GLU A 166 4.88 -19.90 1.18
CA GLU A 166 3.43 -20.00 1.28
C GLU A 166 2.96 -21.46 1.27
N ARG A 167 3.57 -22.30 0.41
CA ARG A 167 3.31 -23.75 0.39
C ARG A 167 3.70 -24.47 1.68
N LYS A 168 4.71 -23.98 2.40
CA LYS A 168 5.21 -24.59 3.65
C LYS A 168 4.54 -24.05 4.92
N GLY A 169 4.04 -22.81 4.89
CA GLY A 169 3.34 -22.17 6.02
C GLY A 169 1.83 -22.41 6.07
N GLY A 170 1.26 -23.00 5.00
CA GLY A 170 -0.16 -23.40 4.93
C GLY A 170 -0.47 -24.83 5.41
N ARG A 171 0.38 -25.42 6.26
CA ARG A 171 0.13 -26.71 6.93
C ARG A 171 0.08 -26.55 8.44
#